data_AF-A0A6C0HEB8-F1
#
_entry.id   AF-A0A6C0HEB8-F1
#
_cell.length_a   1.000
_cell.length_b   1.000
_cell.length_c   1.000
_cell.angle_alpha   90.00
_cell.angle_beta   90.00
_cell.angle_gamma   90.00
#
_symmetry.space_group_name_H-M   'P 1'
#
loop_
_entity.id
_entity.type
_entity.pdbx_description
1 polymer ?
#
loop_
_entity_poly.entity_id
_entity_poly.type
_entity_poly.pdbx_seq_one_letter_code
_entity_poly.pdbx_strand_id
1 'polypeptide(L)'
;MEYFLPSIAALLISALIVFLVLPRLGASALVILSIALLVFCLYNHYKLFGAEYRYSTWQEKLKSYAPFIMYGTLTIVILMYLGYLFNKQGPSMLPASNLSDEPVSILGSVNHTGNSALTSIANGLGMKPTTVNSNAPVLTNLGNILSSPNKRNQQIF
;
A
#
# COMPACT_ATOMS: atom_id res chain seq x y z
N MET A 1 -43.87 -10.16 -29.47
CA MET A 1 -43.93 -10.49 -30.91
C MET A 1 -44.11 -9.24 -31.80
N GLU A 2 -44.58 -8.11 -31.25
CA GLU A 2 -44.93 -6.90 -32.02
C GLU A 2 -43.73 -6.17 -32.63
N TYR A 3 -42.53 -6.30 -32.05
CA TYR A 3 -41.29 -5.69 -32.55
C TYR A 3 -40.60 -6.50 -33.65
N PHE A 4 -41.10 -7.68 -33.99
CA PHE A 4 -40.47 -8.54 -34.99
C PHE A 4 -40.66 -7.99 -36.41
N LEU A 5 -41.90 -7.63 -36.79
CA LEU A 5 -42.18 -7.05 -38.11
C LEU A 5 -41.54 -5.66 -38.33
N PRO A 6 -41.58 -4.72 -37.36
CA PRO A 6 -40.88 -3.45 -37.49
C PRO A 6 -39.35 -3.60 -37.60
N SER A 7 -38.75 -4.52 -36.83
CA SER A 7 -37.30 -4.70 -36.86
C SER A 7 -36.81 -5.34 -38.17
N ILE A 8 -37.55 -6.30 -38.72
CA ILE A 8 -37.20 -6.90 -40.02
C ILE A 8 -37.38 -5.91 -41.17
N ALA A 9 -38.42 -5.05 -41.12
CA ALA A 9 -38.62 -3.99 -42.09
C ALA A 9 -37.48 -2.94 -42.04
N ALA A 10 -37.08 -2.52 -40.84
CA ALA A 10 -35.96 -1.59 -40.66
C ALA A 10 -34.64 -2.18 -41.19
N LEU A 11 -34.40 -3.47 -40.96
CA LEU A 11 -33.22 -4.17 -41.49
C LEU A 11 -33.24 -4.20 -43.02
N LEU A 12 -34.37 -4.55 -43.64
CA LEU A 12 -34.52 -4.62 -45.09
C LEU A 12 -34.28 -3.27 -45.76
N ILE A 13 -34.84 -2.19 -45.20
CA ILE A 13 -34.63 -0.82 -45.67
C ILE A 13 -33.15 -0.42 -45.52
N SER A 14 -32.54 -0.71 -44.36
CA SER A 14 -31.12 -0.44 -44.15
C SER A 14 -30.23 -1.20 -45.14
N ALA A 15 -30.51 -2.47 -45.40
CA ALA A 15 -29.77 -3.31 -46.33
C ALA A 15 -29.91 -2.78 -47.77
N LEU A 16 -31.11 -2.34 -48.16
CA LEU A 16 -31.36 -1.69 -49.46
C LEU A 16 -30.50 -0.42 -49.61
N ILE A 17 -30.48 0.45 -48.59
CA ILE A 17 -29.68 1.68 -48.62
C ILE A 17 -28.18 1.35 -48.75
N VAL A 18 -27.68 0.41 -47.96
CA VAL A 18 -26.28 -0.05 -48.02
C VAL A 18 -25.96 -0.57 -49.43
N PHE A 19 -26.82 -1.41 -50.00
CA PHE A 19 -26.62 -1.99 -51.33
C PHE A 19 -26.63 -0.94 -52.44
N LEU A 20 -27.44 0.12 -52.35
CA LEU A 20 -27.45 1.20 -53.34
C LEU A 20 -26.29 2.20 -53.16
N VAL A 21 -25.90 2.48 -51.92
CA VAL A 21 -24.93 3.54 -51.61
C VAL A 21 -23.49 3.04 -51.68
N LEU A 22 -23.16 1.87 -51.11
CA LEU A 22 -21.79 1.35 -51.09
C LEU A 22 -21.12 1.22 -52.46
N PRO A 23 -21.74 0.62 -53.49
CA PRO A 23 -21.06 0.40 -54.78
C PRO A 23 -20.74 1.72 -55.50
N ARG A 24 -21.34 2.84 -55.08
CA ARG A 24 -21.11 4.17 -55.65
C ARG A 24 -20.02 4.96 -54.92
N LEU A 25 -19.57 4.51 -53.75
CA LEU A 25 -18.54 5.19 -52.95
C LEU A 25 -17.15 4.66 -53.27
N GLY A 26 -16.19 5.58 -53.41
CA GLY A 26 -14.77 5.23 -53.54
C GLY A 26 -14.18 4.67 -52.24
N ALA A 27 -13.06 3.95 -52.34
CA ALA A 27 -12.42 3.30 -51.19
C ALA A 27 -12.09 4.27 -50.04
N SER A 28 -11.66 5.50 -50.36
CA SER A 28 -11.37 6.54 -49.36
C SER A 28 -12.61 6.96 -48.56
N ALA A 29 -13.77 7.09 -49.23
CA ALA A 29 -15.02 7.44 -48.57
C ALA A 29 -15.49 6.32 -47.61
N LEU A 30 -15.30 5.05 -47.99
CA LEU A 30 -15.62 3.92 -47.12
C LEU A 30 -14.74 3.86 -45.87
N VAL A 31 -13.46 4.20 -45.98
CA VAL A 31 -12.56 4.27 -44.82
C VAL A 31 -13.01 5.35 -43.83
N ILE A 32 -13.32 6.55 -44.33
CA ILE A 32 -13.78 7.66 -43.48
C ILE A 32 -15.13 7.30 -42.82
N LEU A 33 -16.05 6.72 -43.59
CA LEU A 33 -17.34 6.25 -43.08
C LEU A 33 -17.15 5.19 -41.99
N SER A 34 -16.27 4.21 -42.23
CA SER A 34 -15.97 3.13 -41.29
C SER A 34 -15.42 3.67 -39.96
N ILE A 35 -14.49 4.63 -40.01
CA ILE A 35 -13.95 5.28 -38.81
C ILE A 35 -15.06 6.04 -38.07
N ALA A 36 -15.89 6.80 -38.77
CA ALA A 36 -17.00 7.53 -38.14
C ALA A 36 -18.00 6.58 -37.47
N LEU A 37 -18.35 5.48 -38.13
CA LEU A 37 -19.26 4.46 -37.62
C LEU A 37 -18.66 3.72 -36.42
N LEU A 38 -17.36 3.44 -36.45
CA LEU A 38 -16.64 2.82 -35.34
C LEU A 38 -16.65 3.72 -34.10
N VAL A 39 -16.35 5.01 -34.25
CA VAL A 39 -16.38 5.98 -33.15
C VAL A 39 -17.80 6.11 -32.58
N PHE A 40 -18.82 6.19 -33.44
CA PHE A 40 -20.22 6.25 -33.02
C PHE A 40 -20.66 4.97 -32.29
N CYS A 41 -20.26 3.80 -32.79
CA CYS A 41 -20.59 2.53 -32.16
C CYS A 41 -19.92 2.41 -30.79
N LEU A 42 -18.64 2.79 -30.70
CA LEU A 42 -17.89 2.78 -29.45
C LEU A 42 -18.51 3.72 -28.40
N TYR A 43 -18.89 4.93 -28.81
CA TYR A 43 -19.58 5.90 -27.95
C TYR A 43 -20.88 5.32 -27.38
N ASN A 44 -21.73 4.74 -28.24
CA ASN A 44 -22.98 4.14 -27.78
C ASN A 44 -22.75 2.89 -26.93
N HIS A 45 -21.73 2.09 -27.25
CA HIS A 45 -21.37 0.91 -26.47
C HIS A 45 -20.98 1.29 -25.03
N TYR A 46 -20.10 2.27 -24.85
CA TYR A 46 -19.74 2.74 -23.52
C TYR A 46 -20.91 3.37 -22.76
N LYS A 47 -21.80 4.08 -23.46
CA LYS A 47 -22.99 4.67 -22.82
C LYS A 47 -23.98 3.61 -22.35
N LEU A 48 -24.20 2.57 -23.15
CA LEU A 48 -25.16 1.51 -22.85
C LEU A 48 -24.64 0.56 -21.77
N PHE A 49 -23.35 0.19 -21.85
CA PHE A 49 -22.73 -0.78 -20.93
C PHE A 49 -21.96 -0.15 -19.77
N GLY A 50 -22.06 1.16 -19.58
CA GLY A 50 -21.31 1.90 -18.56
C GLY A 50 -21.59 1.43 -17.13
N ALA A 51 -22.83 1.06 -16.83
CA ALA A 51 -23.21 0.54 -15.53
C ALA A 51 -22.61 -0.87 -15.30
N GLU A 52 -22.69 -1.71 -16.32
CA GLU A 52 -22.20 -3.08 -16.35
C GLU A 52 -20.68 -3.12 -16.19
N TYR A 53 -19.94 -2.17 -16.79
CA TYR A 53 -18.50 -2.04 -16.56
C TYR A 53 -18.17 -1.67 -15.12
N ARG A 54 -18.97 -0.81 -14.48
CA ARG A 54 -18.79 -0.46 -13.06
C ARG A 54 -19.02 -1.68 -12.16
N TYR A 55 -20.11 -2.42 -12.38
CA TYR A 55 -20.43 -3.63 -11.61
C TYR A 55 -19.56 -4.86 -11.97
N SER A 56 -18.85 -4.83 -13.09
CA SER A 56 -17.90 -5.87 -13.48
C SER A 56 -16.52 -5.69 -12.85
N THR A 57 -16.26 -4.54 -12.23
CA THR A 57 -15.05 -4.40 -11.42
C THR A 57 -15.15 -5.34 -10.21
N TRP A 58 -14.16 -6.25 -10.10
CA TRP A 58 -14.06 -7.23 -9.02
C TRP A 58 -14.09 -6.58 -7.63
N GLN A 59 -13.69 -5.30 -7.53
CA GLN A 59 -13.75 -4.49 -6.31
C GLN A 59 -15.19 -4.19 -5.87
N GLU A 60 -16.08 -3.80 -6.80
CA GLU A 60 -17.49 -3.54 -6.47
C GLU A 60 -18.20 -4.85 -6.09
N LYS A 61 -17.82 -5.98 -6.71
CA LYS A 61 -18.33 -7.31 -6.36
C LYS A 61 -17.89 -7.75 -4.95
N LEU A 62 -16.63 -7.52 -4.58
CA LEU A 62 -16.11 -7.82 -3.24
C LEU A 62 -16.86 -7.06 -2.14
N LYS A 63 -17.28 -5.82 -2.41
CA LYS A 63 -18.08 -5.02 -1.47
C LYS A 63 -19.43 -5.67 -1.16
N SER A 64 -20.05 -6.35 -2.14
CA SER A 64 -21.28 -7.11 -1.92
C SER A 64 -21.06 -8.36 -1.04
N TYR A 65 -19.84 -8.88 -0.95
CA TYR A 65 -19.49 -10.02 -0.09
C TYR A 65 -19.06 -9.63 1.33
N ALA A 66 -18.80 -8.35 1.57
CA ALA A 66 -18.44 -7.81 2.90
C ALA A 66 -19.34 -8.27 4.06
N PRO A 67 -20.69 -8.27 3.95
CA PRO A 67 -21.54 -8.73 5.05
C PRO A 67 -21.33 -10.22 5.39
N PHE A 68 -21.13 -11.09 4.39
CA PHE A 68 -20.91 -12.52 4.62
C PHE A 68 -19.58 -12.78 5.32
N ILE A 69 -18.53 -12.04 4.95
CA ILE A 69 -17.21 -12.14 5.59
C ILE A 69 -17.30 -11.69 7.05
N MET A 70 -17.99 -10.57 7.31
CA MET A 70 -18.22 -10.07 8.67
C MET A 70 -18.97 -11.09 9.54
N TYR A 71 -20.10 -11.64 9.07
CA TYR A 71 -20.82 -12.68 9.81
C TYR A 71 -19.96 -13.92 10.03
N GLY A 72 -19.22 -14.38 9.02
CA GLY A 72 -18.32 -15.53 9.14
C GLY A 72 -17.25 -15.31 10.21
N THR A 73 -16.57 -14.15 10.20
CA THR A 73 -15.57 -13.82 11.23
C THR A 73 -16.16 -13.72 12.62
N LEU A 74 -17.35 -13.11 12.76
CA LEU A 74 -18.04 -13.01 14.04
C LEU A 74 -18.41 -14.39 14.57
N THR A 75 -18.94 -15.27 13.73
CA THR A 75 -19.26 -16.66 14.10
C THR A 75 -18.00 -17.42 14.54
N ILE A 76 -16.89 -17.30 13.83
CA ILE A 76 -15.63 -17.94 14.21
C ILE A 76 -15.15 -17.44 15.58
N VAL A 77 -15.18 -16.12 15.82
CA VAL A 77 -14.78 -15.54 17.11
C VAL A 77 -15.67 -16.04 18.25
N ILE A 78 -16.99 -16.11 18.03
CA ILE A 78 -17.93 -16.64 19.03
C ILE A 78 -17.64 -18.12 19.32
N LEU A 79 -17.38 -18.93 18.30
CA LEU A 79 -17.04 -20.35 18.47
C LEU A 79 -15.71 -20.53 19.19
N MET A 80 -14.71 -19.71 18.89
CA MET A 80 -13.42 -19.71 19.61
C MET A 80 -13.61 -19.32 21.07
N TYR A 81 -14.43 -18.31 21.36
CA TYR A 81 -14.73 -17.88 22.73
C TYR A 81 -15.51 -18.95 23.51
N LEU A 82 -16.51 -19.60 22.90
CA LEU A 82 -17.18 -20.75 23.51
C LEU A 82 -16.20 -21.90 23.77
N GLY A 83 -15.34 -22.23 22.80
CA GLY A 83 -14.30 -23.25 22.95
C GLY A 83 -13.31 -22.93 24.08
N TYR A 84 -13.01 -21.65 24.32
CA TYR A 84 -12.22 -21.18 25.45
C TYR A 84 -12.97 -21.37 26.78
N LEU A 85 -14.26 -21.04 26.85
CA LEU A 85 -15.06 -21.20 28.08
C LEU A 85 -15.24 -22.67 28.51
N PHE A 86 -15.33 -23.59 27.53
CA PHE A 86 -15.51 -25.02 27.81
C PHE A 86 -14.19 -25.79 27.99
N ASN A 87 -13.07 -25.25 27.50
CA ASN A 87 -11.75 -25.74 27.90
C ASN A 87 -11.45 -25.18 29.30
N LYS A 88 -11.58 -26.02 30.33
CA LYS A 88 -11.09 -25.70 31.68
C LYS A 88 -9.57 -25.50 31.66
N GLN A 89 -9.13 -24.32 31.26
CA GLN A 89 -7.84 -23.80 31.63
C GLN A 89 -8.03 -23.30 33.06
N GLY A 90 -7.54 -24.09 34.02
CA GLY A 90 -7.29 -23.58 35.37
C GLY A 90 -6.52 -22.26 35.29
N PRO A 91 -6.60 -21.41 36.34
CA PRO A 91 -6.28 -19.99 36.27
C PRO A 91 -5.00 -19.78 35.48
N SER A 92 -5.15 -19.25 34.26
CA SER A 92 -4.02 -18.80 33.47
C SER A 92 -3.37 -17.74 34.32
N MET A 93 -2.20 -18.06 34.89
CA MET A 93 -1.38 -17.08 35.55
C MET A 93 -1.09 -16.04 34.47
N LEU A 94 -1.78 -14.92 34.54
CA LEU A 94 -1.34 -13.69 33.89
C LEU A 94 0.15 -13.58 34.20
N PRO A 95 1.02 -13.24 33.23
CA PRO A 95 2.37 -12.85 33.57
C PRO A 95 2.19 -11.76 34.63
N ALA A 96 2.69 -12.00 35.84
CA ALA A 96 2.74 -10.94 36.83
C ALA A 96 3.41 -9.77 36.11
N SER A 97 2.65 -8.69 35.92
CA SER A 97 3.27 -7.41 35.61
C SER A 97 4.17 -7.15 36.79
N ASN A 98 5.46 -7.49 36.63
CA ASN A 98 6.53 -6.94 37.42
C ASN A 98 6.55 -5.45 37.10
N LEU A 99 5.58 -4.72 37.65
CA LEU A 99 5.77 -3.34 38.01
C LEU A 99 6.74 -3.39 39.19
N SER A 100 8.01 -3.64 38.87
CA SER A 100 9.09 -3.12 39.67
C SER A 100 8.92 -1.60 39.59
N ASP A 101 8.45 -1.00 40.67
CA ASP A 101 8.61 0.43 40.97
C ASP A 101 10.11 0.73 41.13
N GLU A 102 10.87 0.49 40.06
CA GLU A 102 12.27 0.85 39.94
C GLU A 102 12.32 2.14 39.12
N PRO A 103 12.85 3.24 39.67
CA PRO A 103 12.90 4.50 38.96
C PRO A 103 13.76 4.33 37.72
N VAL A 104 13.16 4.47 36.53
CA VAL A 104 13.89 4.47 35.25
C VAL A 104 14.96 5.55 35.31
N SER A 105 16.22 5.14 35.47
CA SER A 105 17.35 6.06 35.38
C SER A 105 17.48 6.48 33.91
N ILE A 106 17.09 7.73 33.63
CA ILE A 106 17.18 8.40 32.31
C ILE A 106 18.62 8.38 31.75
N LEU A 107 19.59 8.04 32.58
CA LEU A 107 21.02 7.99 32.24
C LEU A 107 21.37 6.95 31.15
N GLY A 108 20.64 5.83 31.06
CA GLY A 108 20.92 4.77 30.07
C GLY A 108 20.57 5.15 28.62
N SER A 109 19.45 5.86 28.42
CA SER A 109 18.97 6.29 27.10
C SER A 109 19.83 7.41 26.50
N VAL A 110 20.33 8.31 27.34
CA VAL A 110 21.26 9.37 26.94
C VAL A 110 22.62 8.79 26.53
N ASN A 111 23.06 7.71 27.18
CA ASN A 111 24.36 7.08 26.89
C ASN A 111 24.39 6.41 25.50
N HIS A 112 23.32 5.72 25.11
CA HIS A 112 23.24 5.08 23.79
C HIS A 112 23.14 6.09 22.65
N THR A 113 22.40 7.18 22.83
CA THR A 113 22.26 8.24 21.82
C THR A 113 23.56 9.06 21.70
N GLY A 114 24.20 9.39 22.83
CA GLY A 114 25.46 10.13 22.87
C GLY A 114 26.63 9.36 22.24
N ASN A 115 26.78 8.07 22.54
CA ASN A 115 27.85 7.24 21.96
C ASN A 115 27.68 7.06 20.45
N SER A 116 26.45 6.99 19.95
CA SER A 116 26.17 6.85 18.52
C SER A 116 26.59 8.12 17.75
N ALA A 117 26.23 9.31 18.26
CA ALA A 117 26.61 10.58 17.65
C ALA A 117 28.12 10.82 17.68
N LEU A 118 28.77 10.47 18.79
CA LEU A 118 30.23 10.59 18.94
C LEU A 118 31.00 9.68 17.99
N THR A 119 30.51 8.46 17.76
CA THR A 119 31.14 7.51 16.84
C THR A 119 31.02 8.00 15.39
N SER A 120 29.90 8.62 15.02
CA SER A 120 29.72 9.25 13.71
C SER A 120 30.66 10.44 13.48
N ILE A 121 30.89 11.27 14.52
CA ILE A 121 31.84 12.41 14.44
C ILE A 121 33.28 11.91 14.34
N ALA A 122 33.68 10.92 15.15
CA ALA A 122 35.02 10.36 15.12
C ALA A 122 35.38 9.74 13.76
N ASN A 123 34.42 9.03 13.14
CA ASN A 123 34.59 8.48 11.80
C ASN A 123 34.70 9.57 10.73
N GLY A 124 33.97 10.68 10.87
CA GLY A 124 34.08 11.84 9.97
C GLY A 124 35.42 12.58 10.08
N LEU A 125 36.08 12.52 11.24
CA LEU A 125 37.38 13.16 11.48
C LEU A 125 38.58 12.20 11.29
N GLY A 126 38.34 10.95 10.86
CA GLY A 126 39.39 9.95 10.62
C GLY A 126 40.15 9.56 11.89
N MET A 127 39.53 9.69 13.06
CA MET A 127 40.10 9.31 14.35
C MET A 127 39.63 7.91 14.76
N LYS A 128 40.52 7.08 15.30
CA LYS A 128 40.17 5.74 15.78
C LYS A 128 39.21 5.88 16.98
N PRO A 129 37.99 5.29 16.94
CA PRO A 129 37.03 5.45 18.02
C PRO A 129 37.59 4.81 19.29
N THR A 130 37.68 5.60 20.36
CA THR A 130 38.13 5.12 21.68
C THR A 130 36.89 4.67 22.45
N THR A 131 36.86 3.42 22.90
CA THR A 131 35.75 2.85 23.67
C THR A 131 35.50 3.66 24.93
N VAL A 132 34.36 4.36 25.00
CA VAL A 132 34.00 5.21 26.14
C VAL A 132 33.28 4.37 27.19
N ASN A 133 33.86 4.30 28.40
CA ASN A 133 33.28 3.61 29.56
C ASN A 133 32.03 4.35 30.06
N SER A 134 30.93 3.61 30.25
CA SER A 134 29.54 4.06 30.39
C SER A 134 29.22 4.91 31.64
N ASN A 135 30.18 5.21 32.50
CA ASN A 135 29.92 5.83 33.81
C ASN A 135 30.48 7.26 33.98
N ALA A 136 30.96 7.91 32.91
CA ALA A 136 31.43 9.29 32.96
C ALA A 136 30.52 10.24 32.16
N PRO A 137 30.16 11.43 32.68
CA PRO A 137 29.27 12.36 31.99
C PRO A 137 29.84 12.79 30.62
N VAL A 138 28.98 12.71 29.60
CA VAL A 138 29.31 12.90 28.17
C VAL A 138 30.06 14.21 27.89
N LEU A 139 29.81 15.26 28.67
CA LEU A 139 30.45 16.57 28.54
C LEU A 139 31.96 16.55 28.85
N THR A 140 32.39 15.72 29.81
CA THR A 140 33.81 15.57 30.18
C THR A 140 34.60 14.84 29.10
N ASN A 141 33.96 13.91 28.40
CA ASN A 141 34.58 13.15 27.31
C ASN A 141 34.71 13.98 26.02
N LEU A 142 33.76 14.88 25.73
CA LEU A 142 33.89 15.82 24.62
C LEU A 142 35.08 16.76 24.81
N GLY A 143 35.26 17.27 26.04
CA GLY A 143 36.40 18.10 26.42
C GLY A 143 37.73 17.41 26.18
N ASN A 144 37.87 16.13 26.57
CA ASN A 144 39.09 15.34 26.35
C ASN A 144 39.39 15.02 24.87
N ILE A 145 38.35 14.88 24.02
CA ILE A 145 38.51 14.65 22.58
C ILE A 145 38.97 15.93 21.87
N LEU A 146 38.38 17.09 22.21
CA LEU A 146 38.73 18.39 21.63
C LEU A 146 40.06 18.94 22.14
N SER A 147 40.44 18.61 23.38
CA SER A 147 41.71 19.06 23.97
C SER A 147 42.91 18.16 23.65
N SER A 148 42.71 16.99 23.02
CA SER A 148 43.81 16.11 22.64
C SER A 148 44.58 16.70 21.45
N PRO A 149 45.80 17.25 21.65
CA PRO A 149 46.55 17.85 20.56
C PRO A 149 47.05 16.73 19.65
N ASN A 150 46.88 16.90 18.35
CA ASN A 150 47.32 15.96 17.31
C ASN A 150 48.83 15.69 17.40
N LYS A 151 49.25 14.64 18.11
CA LYS A 151 50.66 14.21 18.25
C LYS A 151 51.25 13.55 16.98
N ARG A 152 50.70 13.78 15.79
CA ARG A 152 51.25 13.22 14.53
C ARG A 152 52.40 14.03 13.90
N ASN A 153 52.77 15.19 14.45
CA ASN A 153 53.84 16.05 13.92
C ASN A 153 55.03 16.26 14.89
N GLN A 154 55.47 15.25 15.64
CA GLN A 154 56.70 15.33 16.48
C GLN A 154 57.62 14.11 16.41
N GLN A 155 57.71 13.44 15.26
CA GLN A 155 58.79 12.48 14.97
C GLN A 155 59.36 12.79 13.59
N ILE A 156 60.06 13.92 13.48
CA ILE A 156 61.04 14.17 12.42
C ILE A 156 62.34 14.54 13.16
N PHE A 157 63.40 13.81 12.83
CA PHE A 157 64.74 13.71 13.45
C PHE A 157 64.87 12.71 14.60
#